data_AF-A0A644U664-F1
#
_entry.id   AF-A0A644U664-F1
#
_cell.length_a   1.000
_cell.length_b   1.000
_cell.length_c   1.000
_cell.angle_alpha   90.00
_cell.angle_beta   90.00
_cell.angle_gamma   90.00
#
_symmetry.space_group_name_H-M   'P 1'
#
loop_
_entity.id
_entity.type
_entity.pdbx_description
1 polymer ?
#
loop_
_entity_poly.entity_id
_entity_poly.type
_entity_poly.pdbx_seq_one_letter_code
_entity_poly.pdbx_strand_id
1 'polypeptide(L)'
;MATYDSHILVKVRNWAALKYSPSRIVTLLDLSKDDALVFLDDIEKEDHPLKKMYELGIAIGEYNMDVSLVKQAEGGNIDAEIQLRQRQKELKIREIKKDLFGV
;
A
#
# COMPACT_ATOMS: atom_id res chain seq x y z
N MET A 1 2.57 3.03 -24.72
CA MET A 1 2.49 2.95 -23.25
C MET A 1 1.92 4.24 -22.74
N ALA A 2 0.79 4.19 -22.03
CA ALA A 2 0.30 5.34 -21.30
C ALA A 2 1.38 5.73 -20.28
N THR A 3 2.01 6.88 -20.47
CA THR A 3 3.06 7.33 -19.56
C THR A 3 2.37 8.12 -18.46
N TYR A 4 2.19 7.50 -17.30
CA TYR A 4 1.66 8.20 -16.13
C TYR A 4 2.66 9.28 -15.68
N ASP A 5 2.18 10.51 -15.57
CA ASP A 5 3.01 11.60 -15.09
C ASP A 5 3.40 11.40 -13.61
N SER A 6 4.43 12.10 -13.17
CA SER A 6 4.92 12.03 -11.79
C SER A 6 3.84 12.42 -10.76
N HIS A 7 2.91 13.30 -11.13
CA HIS A 7 1.87 13.78 -10.22
C HIS A 7 0.82 12.69 -9.93
N ILE A 8 0.40 11.93 -10.94
CA ILE A 8 -0.49 10.78 -10.80
C ILE A 8 0.20 9.70 -9.97
N LEU A 9 1.47 9.40 -10.25
CA LEU A 9 2.23 8.40 -9.49
C LEU A 9 2.30 8.74 -7.98
N VAL A 10 2.49 10.02 -7.64
CA VAL A 10 2.46 10.49 -6.24
C VAL A 10 1.09 10.33 -5.61
N LYS A 11 0.01 10.66 -6.34
CA LYS A 11 -1.37 10.47 -5.85
C LYS A 11 -1.67 9.00 -5.56
N VAL A 12 -1.31 8.11 -6.49
CA VAL A 12 -1.47 6.65 -6.34
C VAL A 12 -0.78 6.17 -5.06
N ARG A 13 0.49 6.54 -4.85
CA ARG A 13 1.22 6.20 -3.63
C ARG A 13 0.52 6.71 -2.37
N ASN A 14 0.07 7.97 -2.36
CA ASN A 14 -0.56 8.58 -1.20
C ASN A 14 -1.89 7.90 -0.84
N TRP A 15 -2.72 7.55 -1.83
CA TRP A 15 -3.97 6.83 -1.57
C TRP A 15 -3.75 5.36 -1.24
N ALA A 16 -2.73 4.72 -1.81
CA ALA A 16 -2.32 3.38 -1.42
C ALA A 16 -1.87 3.32 0.04
N ALA A 17 -1.19 4.36 0.55
CA ALA A 17 -0.86 4.47 1.98
C ALA A 17 -2.10 4.51 2.89
N LEU A 18 -3.27 4.90 2.34
CA LEU A 18 -4.57 4.86 3.02
C LEU A 18 -5.35 3.55 2.75
N LYS A 19 -4.70 2.54 2.16
CA LYS A 19 -5.28 1.23 1.80
C LYS A 19 -6.44 1.30 0.79
N TYR A 20 -6.49 2.33 -0.05
CA TYR A 20 -7.49 2.41 -1.10
C TYR A 20 -7.19 1.41 -2.21
N SER A 21 -8.23 0.72 -2.69
CA SER A 21 -8.09 -0.22 -3.80
C SER A 21 -7.78 0.49 -5.12
N PRO A 22 -7.16 -0.19 -6.10
CA PRO A 22 -6.94 0.37 -7.43
C PRO A 22 -8.20 0.93 -8.07
N SER A 23 -9.34 0.21 -7.98
CA SER A 23 -10.63 0.67 -8.52
C SER A 23 -11.12 1.96 -7.85
N ARG A 24 -10.88 2.12 -6.54
CA ARG A 24 -11.22 3.36 -5.84
C ARG A 24 -10.32 4.50 -6.29
N ILE A 25 -9.03 4.24 -6.49
CA ILE A 25 -8.07 5.23 -6.99
C ILE A 25 -8.45 5.70 -8.40
N VAL A 26 -8.86 4.80 -9.30
CA VAL A 26 -9.40 5.15 -10.61
C VAL A 26 -10.57 6.13 -10.50
N THR A 27 -11.50 5.88 -9.56
CA THR A 27 -12.63 6.79 -9.31
C THR A 27 -12.16 8.17 -8.83
N LEU A 28 -11.13 8.21 -7.98
CA LEU A 28 -10.58 9.47 -7.45
C LEU A 28 -9.73 10.24 -8.46
N LEU A 29 -9.16 9.56 -9.44
CA LEU A 29 -8.47 10.16 -10.58
C LEU A 29 -9.43 10.67 -11.66
N ASP A 30 -10.72 10.33 -11.56
CA ASP A 30 -11.76 10.69 -12.53
C ASP A 30 -11.41 10.25 -13.95
N LEU A 31 -10.91 9.01 -14.09
CA LEU A 31 -10.51 8.46 -15.39
C LEU A 31 -11.72 8.07 -16.23
N SER A 32 -11.56 8.19 -17.55
CA SER A 32 -12.52 7.64 -18.51
C SER A 32 -12.61 6.11 -18.38
N LYS A 33 -13.67 5.49 -18.92
CA LYS A 33 -13.82 4.02 -18.85
C LYS A 33 -12.65 3.27 -19.50
N ASP A 34 -12.15 3.77 -20.62
CA ASP A 34 -11.06 3.12 -21.34
C ASP A 34 -9.73 3.29 -20.56
N ASP A 35 -9.46 4.49 -20.04
CA ASP A 35 -8.27 4.76 -19.22
C ASP A 35 -8.30 4.01 -17.88
N ALA A 36 -9.50 3.82 -17.31
CA ALA A 36 -9.72 3.02 -16.11
C ALA A 36 -9.31 1.55 -16.32
N LEU A 37 -9.69 0.96 -17.46
CA LEU A 37 -9.32 -0.41 -17.80
C LEU A 37 -7.81 -0.54 -17.99
N VAL A 38 -7.20 0.41 -18.71
CA VAL A 38 -5.74 0.46 -18.89
C VAL A 38 -5.02 0.60 -17.55
N PHE A 39 -5.50 1.48 -16.66
CA PHE A 39 -4.91 1.66 -15.33
C PHE A 39 -4.97 0.39 -14.50
N LEU A 40 -6.10 -0.31 -14.50
CA LEU A 40 -6.27 -1.54 -13.73
C LEU A 40 -5.40 -2.68 -14.26
N ASP A 41 -5.18 -2.76 -15.57
CA ASP A 41 -4.24 -3.71 -16.15
C ASP A 41 -2.78 -3.32 -15.82
N ASP A 42 -2.42 -2.05 -15.96
CA ASP A 42 -1.07 -1.54 -15.73
C ASP A 42 -0.62 -1.61 -14.26
N ILE A 43 -1.52 -1.47 -13.30
CA ILE A 43 -1.18 -1.57 -11.87
C ILE A 43 -0.96 -3.01 -11.40
N GLU A 44 -1.36 -4.02 -12.17
CA GLU A 44 -1.10 -5.43 -11.86
C GLU A 44 0.25 -5.91 -12.39
N LYS A 45 0.86 -5.18 -13.33
CA LYS A 45 2.15 -5.52 -13.94
C LYS A 45 3.32 -5.20 -13.00
N GLU A 46 4.07 -6.22 -12.60
CA GLU A 46 5.20 -6.11 -11.65
C GLU A 46 6.22 -5.02 -11.99
N ASP A 47 6.59 -4.89 -13.26
CA ASP A 47 7.60 -3.92 -13.67
C ASP A 47 7.08 -2.50 -13.87
N HIS A 48 5.76 -2.31 -13.82
CA HIS A 48 5.14 -1.06 -14.17
C HIS A 48 5.25 0.00 -13.04
N PRO A 49 5.52 1.28 -13.36
CA PRO A 49 5.67 2.32 -12.35
C PRO A 49 4.46 2.48 -11.41
N LEU A 50 3.24 2.23 -11.89
CA LEU A 50 2.03 2.27 -11.04
C LEU A 50 2.09 1.22 -9.93
N LYS A 51 2.40 -0.03 -10.27
CA LYS A 51 2.51 -1.13 -9.31
C LYS A 51 3.53 -0.77 -8.23
N LYS A 52 4.73 -0.36 -8.64
CA LYS A 52 5.83 0.03 -7.74
C LYS A 52 5.42 1.14 -6.78
N MET A 53 4.75 2.18 -7.29
CA MET A 53 4.29 3.30 -6.46
C MET A 53 3.13 2.94 -5.54
N TYR A 54 2.23 2.07 -5.99
CA TYR A 54 1.13 1.56 -5.18
C TYR A 54 1.66 0.71 -4.02
N GLU A 55 2.54 -0.26 -4.29
CA GLU A 55 3.17 -1.09 -3.25
C GLU A 55 4.00 -0.27 -2.27
N LEU A 56 4.77 0.71 -2.77
CA LEU A 56 5.49 1.65 -1.92
C LEU A 56 4.54 2.41 -1.00
N GLY A 57 3.40 2.87 -1.52
CA GLY A 57 2.37 3.51 -0.72
C GLY A 57 1.83 2.60 0.37
N ILE A 58 1.49 1.36 0.03
CA ILE A 58 1.04 0.35 1.01
C ILE A 58 2.07 0.18 2.14
N ALA A 59 3.35 0.04 1.79
CA ALA A 59 4.44 -0.11 2.77
C ALA A 59 4.59 1.14 3.67
N ILE A 60 4.50 2.34 3.10
CA ILE A 60 4.52 3.61 3.86
C ILE A 60 3.35 3.67 4.84
N GLY A 61 2.15 3.26 4.41
CA GLY A 61 0.96 3.23 5.27
C GLY A 61 1.12 2.27 6.45
N GLU A 62 1.66 1.08 6.20
CA GLU A 62 1.95 0.10 7.25
C GLU A 62 2.98 0.63 8.25
N TYR A 63 4.08 1.20 7.75
CA TYR A 63 5.11 1.80 8.60
C TYR A 63 4.57 2.93 9.47
N ASN A 64 3.80 3.86 8.89
CA ASN A 64 3.22 4.99 9.64
C ASN A 64 2.25 4.51 10.73
N MET A 65 1.50 3.44 10.47
CA MET A 65 0.64 2.80 11.47
C MET A 65 1.46 2.23 12.61
N ASP A 66 2.55 1.53 12.31
CA ASP A 66 3.44 0.96 13.33
C ASP A 66 4.09 2.05 14.18
N VAL A 67 4.57 3.13 13.56
CA VAL A 67 5.11 4.30 14.27
C VAL A 67 4.07 4.92 15.21
N SER A 68 2.81 5.02 14.77
CA SER A 68 1.72 5.53 15.61
C SER A 68 1.45 4.61 16.81
N LEU A 69 1.45 3.30 16.59
CA LEU A 69 1.24 2.31 17.65
C LEU A 69 2.39 2.32 18.66
N VAL A 70 3.64 2.42 18.20
CA VAL A 70 4.82 2.56 19.09
C VAL A 70 4.66 3.78 20.00
N LYS A 71 4.35 4.95 19.44
CA LYS A 71 4.17 6.18 20.22
C LYS A 71 3.04 6.06 21.24
N GLN A 72 1.94 5.41 20.88
CA GLN A 72 0.82 5.18 21.81
C GLN A 72 1.21 4.20 22.92
N ALA A 73 1.95 3.13 22.59
CA ALA A 73 2.43 2.16 23.58
C ALA A 73 3.43 2.79 24.55
N GLU A 74 4.35 3.65 24.07
CA GLU A 74 5.26 4.44 24.91
C GLU A 74 4.50 5.36 25.89
N GLY A 75 3.32 5.83 25.49
CA GLY A 75 2.39 6.59 26.34
C GLY A 75 1.59 5.73 27.33
N GLY A 76 1.83 4.41 27.40
CA GLY A 76 1.17 3.49 28.32
C GLY A 76 -0.13 2.86 27.78
N ASN A 77 -0.44 3.01 26.48
CA ASN A 77 -1.60 2.35 25.87
C ASN A 77 -1.31 0.86 25.61
N ILE A 78 -1.81 -0.01 26.49
CA ILE A 78 -1.63 -1.47 26.41
C ILE A 78 -2.25 -2.05 25.13
N ASP A 79 -3.41 -1.53 24.68
CA ASP A 79 -4.06 -2.03 23.47
C ASP A 79 -3.20 -1.77 22.23
N ALA A 80 -2.53 -0.61 22.17
CA ALA A 80 -1.59 -0.28 21.10
C ALA A 80 -0.38 -1.23 21.09
N GLU A 81 0.13 -1.62 22.26
CA GLU A 81 1.20 -2.59 22.39
C GLU A 81 0.78 -3.99 21.87
N ILE A 82 -0.42 -4.44 22.24
CA ILE A 82 -0.97 -5.72 21.78
C ILE A 82 -1.12 -5.71 20.26
N GLN A 83 -1.67 -4.64 19.69
CA GLN A 83 -1.83 -4.50 18.24
C GLN A 83 -0.48 -4.48 17.51
N LEU A 84 0.53 -3.77 18.04
CA LEU A 84 1.87 -3.74 17.45
C LEU A 84 2.50 -5.13 17.41
N ARG A 85 2.44 -5.88 18.52
CA ARG A 85 2.96 -7.26 18.60
C ARG A 85 2.28 -8.20 17.61
N GLN A 86 0.96 -8.07 17.47
CA GLN A 86 0.20 -8.87 16.51
C GLN A 86 0.62 -8.56 15.07
N ARG A 87 0.77 -7.28 14.71
CA ARG A 87 1.23 -6.86 13.39
C ARG A 87 2.64 -7.36 13.07
N GLN A 88 3.58 -7.26 14.01
CA GLN A 88 4.94 -7.80 13.85
C GLN A 88 4.93 -9.32 13.62
N LYS A 89 4.06 -10.06 14.31
CA LYS A 89 3.89 -11.50 14.11
C LYS A 89 3.35 -11.80 12.71
N GLU A 90 2.35 -11.07 12.24
CA GLU A 90 1.78 -11.22 10.90
C GLU A 90 2.79 -10.90 9.80
N LEU A 91 3.58 -9.84 9.97
CA LEU A 91 4.67 -9.49 9.06
C LEU A 91 5.69 -10.63 8.96
N LYS A 92 6.15 -11.16 10.10
CA LYS A 92 7.08 -12.29 10.12
C LYS A 92 6.52 -13.53 9.41
N ILE A 93 5.23 -13.81 9.57
CA ILE A 93 4.57 -14.90 8.84
C ILE A 93 4.57 -14.63 7.33
N ARG A 94 4.30 -13.38 6.91
CA ARG A 94 4.31 -12.98 5.50
C ARG A 94 5.69 -13.11 4.88
N GLU A 95 6.74 -12.67 5.58
CA GLU A 95 8.12 -12.81 5.15
C GLU A 95 8.51 -14.29 4.98
N ILE A 96 8.19 -15.14 5.97
CA ILE A 96 8.45 -16.58 5.87
C ILE A 96 7.72 -17.21 4.68
N LYS A 97 6.47 -16.83 4.42
CA LYS A 97 5.73 -17.33 3.26
C LYS A 97 6.40 -16.92 1.95
N LYS A 98 6.83 -15.67 1.86
CA LYS A 98 7.54 -15.15 0.69
C LYS A 98 8.87 -15.88 0.47
N ASP A 99 9.63 -16.11 1.53
CA ASP A 99 10.93 -16.78 1.46
C ASP A 99 10.79 -18.26 1.08
N LEU A 100 9.77 -18.95 1.59
CA LEU A 100 9.58 -20.39 1.34
C LEU A 100 8.84 -20.69 0.05
N PHE A 101 7.91 -19.83 -0.38
CA PHE A 101 6.96 -20.13 -1.45
C PHE A 101 6.87 -19.05 -2.53
N GLY A 102 7.53 -17.90 -2.37
CA GLY A 102 7.45 -16.78 -3.31
C GLY A 102 6.08 -16.08 -3.34
N VAL A 103 5.23 -16.32 -2.33
CA VAL A 103 3.87 -15.75 -2.18
C VAL A 103 3.68 -15.01 -0.87
#